data_AF-A0A966D2Z6-F1
#
_entry.id   AF-A0A966D2Z6-F1
#
_cell.length_a   1.000
_cell.length_b   1.000
_cell.length_c   1.000
_cell.angle_alpha   90.00
_cell.angle_beta   90.00
_cell.angle_gamma   90.00
#
_symmetry.space_group_name_H-M   'P 1'
#
loop_
_entity.id
_entity.type
_entity.pdbx_description
1 polymer ?
#
loop_
_entity_poly.entity_id
_entity_poly.type
_entity_poly.pdbx_seq_one_letter_code
_entity_poly.pdbx_strand_id
1 'polypeptide(L)'
;LCHTDQYHQMDHQFRYPLQHITNTSHPGSLPLRRSFLELSRNLVLSGMKRSEDGQDLVLHVYEADGKAGQAWLSVKDLDQIRAVNILERDADLRLEQKDGRTIFEVKPNELLIFRCGIN
;
A
#
# COMPACT_ATOMS: atom_id res chain seq x y z
N LEU A 1 1.26 -23.33 -10.67
CA LEU A 1 2.19 -22.47 -11.43
C LEU A 1 1.65 -21.03 -11.34
N CYS A 2 2.51 -20.07 -10.99
CA CYS A 2 2.20 -18.64 -10.98
C CYS A 2 1.64 -18.21 -12.35
N HIS A 3 0.57 -17.40 -12.39
CA HIS A 3 0.14 -16.78 -13.65
C HIS A 3 1.18 -15.71 -14.05
N THR A 4 1.39 -15.48 -15.35
CA THR A 4 2.41 -14.54 -15.85
C THR A 4 2.28 -13.15 -15.23
N ASP A 5 1.03 -12.69 -15.04
CA ASP A 5 0.71 -11.39 -14.45
C ASP A 5 1.02 -11.30 -12.93
N GLN A 6 1.51 -12.36 -12.27
CA GLN A 6 1.86 -12.34 -10.84
C GLN A 6 3.36 -12.48 -10.59
N TYR A 7 4.15 -12.67 -11.64
CA TYR A 7 5.58 -12.94 -11.53
C TYR A 7 6.33 -11.81 -10.81
N HIS A 8 6.06 -10.56 -11.19
CA HIS A 8 6.74 -9.40 -10.61
C HIS A 8 6.44 -9.20 -9.12
N GLN A 9 5.19 -9.45 -8.71
CA GLN A 9 4.82 -9.38 -7.30
C GLN A 9 5.53 -10.47 -6.47
N MET A 10 5.54 -11.70 -6.97
CA MET A 10 6.15 -12.84 -6.27
C MET A 10 7.67 -12.70 -6.17
N ASP A 11 8.34 -12.27 -7.24
CA ASP A 11 9.78 -12.00 -7.21
C ASP A 11 10.11 -10.89 -6.21
N HIS A 12 9.35 -9.79 -6.22
CA HIS A 12 9.54 -8.71 -5.26
C HIS A 12 9.37 -9.20 -3.83
N GLN A 13 8.28 -9.93 -3.52
CA GLN A 13 8.04 -10.50 -2.18
C GLN A 13 9.13 -11.47 -1.74
N PHE A 14 9.65 -12.30 -2.64
CA PHE A 14 10.71 -13.26 -2.32
C PHE A 14 12.00 -12.59 -1.81
N ARG A 15 12.26 -11.35 -2.21
CA ARG A 15 13.43 -10.57 -1.76
C ARG A 15 13.31 -10.07 -0.31
N TYR A 16 12.11 -10.11 0.28
CA TYR A 16 11.86 -9.70 1.65
C TYR A 16 11.62 -10.93 2.52
N PRO A 17 12.64 -11.42 3.25
CA PRO A 17 12.49 -12.61 4.07
C PRO A 17 11.45 -12.40 5.17
N LEU A 18 10.74 -13.47 5.50
CA LEU A 18 9.80 -13.46 6.62
C LEU A 18 10.53 -13.08 7.91
N GLN A 19 10.06 -12.01 8.55
CA GLN A 19 10.54 -11.61 9.87
C GLN A 19 9.74 -12.34 10.93
N HIS A 20 10.44 -12.97 11.86
CA HIS A 20 9.84 -13.65 13.01
C HIS A 20 10.46 -13.11 14.29
N ILE A 21 9.60 -12.77 15.25
CA ILE A 21 9.99 -12.30 16.58
C ILE A 21 9.20 -13.14 17.58
N THR A 22 9.90 -13.78 18.51
CA THR A 22 9.25 -14.47 19.64
C THR A 22 9.09 -13.49 20.79
N ASN A 23 7.98 -13.59 21.52
CA ASN A 23 7.78 -12.83 22.75
C ASN A 23 7.24 -13.71 23.88
N THR A 24 7.32 -13.22 25.10
CA THR A 24 6.69 -13.83 26.28
C THR A 24 5.20 -13.50 26.34
N SER A 25 4.44 -14.22 27.17
CA SER A 25 3.03 -13.88 27.38
C SER A 25 2.91 -12.58 28.17
N HIS A 26 2.14 -11.64 27.65
CA HIS A 26 1.85 -10.37 28.29
C HIS A 26 0.46 -9.87 27.89
N PRO A 27 -0.21 -9.05 28.72
CA PRO A 27 -1.35 -8.27 28.25
C PRO A 27 -0.91 -7.34 27.11
N GLY A 28 -1.76 -7.18 26.10
CA GLY A 28 -1.50 -6.32 24.96
C GLY A 28 -2.81 -5.84 24.35
N SER A 29 -2.80 -4.64 23.78
CA SER A 29 -3.96 -4.05 23.10
C SER A 29 -4.09 -4.47 21.63
N LEU A 30 -3.03 -5.02 21.04
CA LEU A 30 -3.02 -5.46 19.65
C LEU A 30 -3.55 -6.90 19.51
N PRO A 31 -4.31 -7.20 18.45
CA PRO A 31 -4.81 -8.55 18.22
C PRO A 31 -3.68 -9.49 17.80
N LEU A 32 -3.86 -10.78 18.04
CA LEU A 32 -2.89 -11.82 17.69
C LEU A 32 -2.55 -11.88 16.19
N ARG A 33 -3.50 -11.48 15.33
CA ARG A 33 -3.32 -11.38 13.88
C ARG A 33 -3.96 -10.09 13.39
N ARG A 34 -3.22 -9.34 12.58
CA ARG A 34 -3.71 -8.12 11.91
C ARG A 34 -3.11 -8.01 10.52
N SER A 35 -3.92 -7.58 9.56
CA SER A 35 -3.44 -7.02 8.29
C SER A 35 -3.47 -5.50 8.41
N PHE A 36 -2.39 -4.83 8.01
CA PHE A 36 -2.29 -3.38 8.02
C PHE A 36 -2.60 -2.75 6.66
N LEU A 37 -2.30 -3.47 5.57
CA LEU A 37 -2.44 -3.00 4.20
C LEU A 37 -2.85 -4.16 3.29
N GLU A 38 -3.80 -3.89 2.40
CA GLU A 38 -4.16 -4.77 1.29
C GLU A 38 -4.17 -3.96 -0.01
N LEU A 39 -3.84 -4.61 -1.12
CA LEU A 39 -3.71 -3.97 -2.43
C LEU A 39 -4.14 -4.94 -3.54
N SER A 40 -4.60 -4.37 -4.66
CA SER A 40 -4.98 -5.13 -5.86
C SER A 40 -3.76 -5.80 -6.51
N ARG A 41 -4.01 -6.85 -7.29
CA ARG A 41 -2.95 -7.71 -7.85
C ARG A 41 -2.03 -7.04 -8.87
N ASN A 42 -2.44 -5.93 -9.45
CA ASN A 42 -1.65 -5.15 -10.40
C ASN A 42 -0.73 -4.12 -9.73
N LEU A 43 -0.75 -4.02 -8.40
CA LEU A 43 0.09 -3.08 -7.65
C LEU A 43 1.21 -3.80 -6.89
N VAL A 44 2.35 -3.15 -6.74
CA VAL A 44 3.41 -3.55 -5.82
C VAL A 44 3.69 -2.42 -4.86
N LEU A 45 3.75 -2.72 -3.55
CA LEU A 45 4.26 -1.81 -2.53
C LEU A 45 5.79 -1.84 -2.55
N SER A 46 6.42 -0.73 -2.93
CA SER A 46 7.88 -0.58 -2.92
C SER A 46 8.40 0.11 -1.66
N GLY A 47 7.56 0.87 -0.97
CA GLY A 47 7.95 1.58 0.24
C GLY A 47 6.76 1.98 1.10
N MET A 48 6.99 1.96 2.42
CA MET A 48 6.07 2.47 3.43
C MET A 48 6.91 3.16 4.50
N LYS A 49 6.65 4.45 4.74
CA LYS A 49 7.38 5.27 5.72
C LYS A 49 6.44 6.23 6.43
N ARG A 50 6.93 6.90 7.48
CA ARG A 50 6.25 8.10 8.00
C ARG A 50 6.51 9.30 7.08
N SER A 51 5.56 10.23 7.03
CA SER A 51 5.70 11.52 6.34
C SER A 51 6.87 12.33 6.90
N GLU A 52 7.48 13.16 6.08
CA GLU A 52 8.66 13.95 6.48
C GLU A 52 8.34 15.05 7.49
N ASP A 53 7.10 15.54 7.48
CA ASP A 53 6.65 16.70 8.25
C ASP A 53 5.63 16.34 9.35
N GLY A 54 5.42 15.04 9.63
CA GLY A 54 4.34 14.63 10.53
C GLY A 54 4.30 13.15 10.88
N GLN A 55 3.13 12.70 11.34
CA GLN A 55 2.89 11.31 11.74
C GLN A 55 2.12 10.49 10.69
N ASP A 56 1.84 11.07 9.52
CA ASP A 56 1.12 10.37 8.47
C ASP A 56 1.94 9.23 7.90
N LEU A 57 1.28 8.25 7.29
CA LEU A 57 1.93 7.17 6.57
C LEU A 57 2.05 7.54 5.09
N VAL A 58 3.21 7.34 4.49
CA VAL A 58 3.47 7.54 3.06
C VAL A 58 3.73 6.18 2.43
N LEU A 59 2.93 5.83 1.43
CA LEU A 59 3.00 4.58 0.67
C LEU A 59 3.50 4.87 -0.74
N HIS A 60 4.51 4.13 -1.17
CA HIS A 60 4.98 4.12 -2.55
C HIS A 60 4.51 2.83 -3.19
N VAL A 61 3.67 2.94 -4.22
CA VAL A 61 3.17 1.81 -4.99
C VAL A 61 3.36 2.03 -6.47
N TYR A 62 3.56 0.96 -7.23
CA TYR A 62 3.65 1.05 -8.69
C TYR A 62 2.82 -0.03 -9.37
N GLU A 63 2.34 0.28 -10.58
CA GLU A 63 1.67 -0.67 -11.46
C GLU A 63 2.69 -1.64 -12.07
N ALA A 64 2.46 -2.95 -11.91
CA ALA A 64 3.46 -3.99 -12.18
C ALA A 64 3.19 -4.86 -13.41
N ASP A 65 2.01 -4.76 -14.01
CA ASP A 65 1.59 -5.59 -15.16
C ASP A 65 1.85 -4.88 -16.50
N GLY A 66 2.23 -3.60 -16.48
CA GLY A 66 2.41 -2.77 -17.67
C GLY A 66 1.09 -2.47 -18.37
N LYS A 67 -0.03 -2.46 -17.63
CA LYS A 67 -1.39 -2.30 -18.17
C LYS A 67 -2.11 -1.14 -17.48
N ALA A 68 -2.87 -0.38 -18.25
CA ALA A 68 -3.79 0.60 -17.69
C ALA A 68 -5.00 -0.12 -17.07
N GLY A 69 -5.58 0.46 -16.02
CA GLY A 69 -6.87 0.02 -15.51
C GLY A 69 -7.12 0.42 -14.07
N GLN A 70 -8.16 -0.17 -13.49
CA GLN A 70 -8.55 0.09 -12.13
C GLN A 70 -7.66 -0.66 -11.13
N ALA A 71 -7.26 0.03 -10.07
CA ALA A 71 -6.56 -0.54 -8.93
C ALA A 71 -7.23 -0.12 -7.62
N TRP A 72 -6.86 -0.79 -6.53
CA TRP A 72 -7.34 -0.40 -5.21
C TRP A 72 -6.33 -0.73 -4.13
N LEU A 73 -6.40 0.02 -3.03
CA LEU A 73 -5.73 -0.30 -1.77
C LEU A 73 -6.66 -0.11 -0.59
N SER A 74 -6.36 -0.77 0.52
CA SER A 74 -7.04 -0.60 1.80
C SER A 74 -5.99 -0.54 2.89
N VAL A 75 -6.01 0.53 3.69
CA VAL A 75 -5.13 0.67 4.86
C VAL A 75 -5.99 0.65 6.11
N LYS A 76 -5.63 -0.20 7.07
CA LYS A 76 -6.44 -0.41 8.27
C LYS A 76 -6.31 0.79 9.22
N ASP A 77 -7.44 1.23 9.76
CA ASP A 77 -7.57 2.33 10.76
C ASP A 77 -7.10 3.72 10.27
N LEU A 78 -7.02 3.94 8.95
CA LEU A 78 -6.70 5.25 8.38
C LEU A 78 -7.94 5.83 7.71
N ASP A 79 -8.27 7.07 8.07
CA ASP A 79 -9.51 7.72 7.67
C ASP A 79 -9.37 8.55 6.38
N GLN A 80 -8.17 9.05 6.11
CA GLN A 80 -7.91 9.93 4.98
C GLN A 80 -6.74 9.43 4.15
N ILE A 81 -6.98 9.19 2.86
CA ILE A 81 -5.96 8.83 1.88
C ILE A 81 -6.01 9.87 0.77
N ARG A 82 -4.87 10.46 0.46
CA ARG A 82 -4.70 11.40 -0.65
C ARG A 82 -3.50 11.03 -1.50
N ALA A 83 -3.60 11.32 -2.79
CA ALA A 83 -2.47 11.17 -3.70
C ALA A 83 -1.52 12.36 -3.54
N VAL A 84 -0.23 12.05 -3.53
CA VAL A 84 0.82 13.05 -3.46
C VAL A 84 1.90 12.75 -4.50
N ASN A 85 2.74 13.75 -4.78
CA ASN A 85 3.93 13.57 -5.59
C ASN A 85 5.12 13.12 -4.73
N ILE A 86 6.29 13.00 -5.36
CA ILE A 86 7.53 12.55 -4.70
C ILE A 86 7.96 13.47 -3.56
N LEU A 87 7.54 14.74 -3.57
CA LEU A 87 7.80 15.73 -2.52
C LEU A 87 6.67 15.78 -1.47
N GLU A 88 5.80 14.77 -1.44
CA GLU A 88 4.65 14.65 -0.53
C GLU A 88 3.62 15.81 -0.62
N ARG A 89 3.59 16.51 -1.76
CA ARG A 89 2.60 17.56 -2.06
C ARG A 89 1.44 16.97 -2.83
N ASP A 90 0.24 17.52 -2.64
CA ASP A 90 -0.99 17.04 -3.28
C ASP A 90 -0.80 16.86 -4.80
N ALA A 91 -1.24 15.70 -5.29
CA ALA A 91 -1.23 15.34 -6.69
C ALA A 91 -2.67 15.22 -7.21
N ASP A 92 -2.86 15.51 -8.50
CA ASP A 92 -4.15 15.36 -9.15
C ASP A 92 -4.37 13.89 -9.53
N LEU A 93 -5.01 13.16 -8.62
CA LEU A 93 -5.50 11.81 -8.85
C LEU A 93 -6.86 11.67 -8.18
N ARG A 94 -7.85 11.24 -8.95
CA ARG A 94 -9.19 10.98 -8.44
C ARG A 94 -9.19 9.68 -7.64
N LEU A 95 -9.59 9.78 -6.37
CA LEU A 95 -9.77 8.66 -5.48
C LEU A 95 -11.26 8.49 -5.17
N GLU A 96 -11.76 7.26 -5.25
CA GLU A 96 -13.09 6.88 -4.79
C GLU A 96 -12.98 5.97 -3.58
N GLN A 97 -13.68 6.30 -2.49
CA GLN A 97 -13.76 5.44 -1.32
C GLN A 97 -15.02 4.57 -1.39
N LYS A 98 -14.84 3.24 -1.36
CA LYS A 98 -15.95 2.27 -1.40
C LYS A 98 -15.59 1.02 -0.62
N ASP A 99 -16.46 0.59 0.29
CA ASP A 99 -16.32 -0.64 1.07
C ASP A 99 -14.95 -0.79 1.78
N GLY A 100 -14.41 0.32 2.31
CA GLY A 100 -13.09 0.35 2.98
C GLY A 100 -11.89 0.25 2.04
N ARG A 101 -12.10 0.42 0.73
CA ARG A 101 -11.05 0.48 -0.30
C ARG A 101 -11.02 1.85 -0.94
N THR A 102 -9.82 2.31 -1.22
CA THR A 102 -9.54 3.46 -2.08
C THR A 102 -9.28 2.96 -3.48
N ILE A 103 -10.17 3.32 -4.41
CA ILE A 103 -10.17 2.89 -5.81
C ILE A 103 -9.70 4.05 -6.69
N PHE A 104 -8.87 3.74 -7.68
CA PHE A 104 -8.29 4.71 -8.61
C PHE A 104 -7.89 4.05 -9.93
N GLU A 105 -7.73 4.85 -10.98
CA GLU A 105 -7.20 4.39 -12.26
C GLU A 105 -5.68 4.55 -12.28
N VAL A 106 -4.99 3.59 -12.90
CA VAL A 106 -3.54 3.57 -13.06
C VAL A 106 -3.15 3.45 -14.53
N LYS A 107 -2.03 4.07 -14.89
CA LYS A 107 -1.39 3.91 -16.20
C LYS A 107 -0.33 2.80 -16.16
N PRO A 108 0.07 2.26 -17.33
CA PRO A 108 1.16 1.29 -17.41
C PRO A 108 2.44 1.80 -16.73
N ASN A 109 2.98 1.02 -15.79
CA ASN A 109 4.21 1.31 -15.05
C ASN A 109 4.18 2.61 -14.22
N GLU A 110 3.00 3.10 -13.85
CA GLU A 110 2.85 4.35 -13.09
C GLU A 110 3.32 4.17 -11.63
N LEU A 111 4.12 5.13 -11.15
CA LEU A 111 4.44 5.28 -9.73
C LEU A 111 3.43 6.20 -9.07
N LEU A 112 2.83 5.72 -7.99
CA LEU A 112 1.81 6.41 -7.21
C LEU A 112 2.26 6.50 -5.76
N ILE A 113 2.04 7.67 -5.16
CA ILE A 113 2.39 7.92 -3.77
C ILE A 113 1.14 8.36 -3.03
N PHE A 114 0.85 7.70 -1.93
CA PHE A 114 -0.31 7.98 -1.09
C PHE A 114 0.13 8.44 0.27
N ARG A 115 -0.42 9.56 0.73
CA ARG A 115 -0.32 10.00 2.11
C ARG A 115 -1.60 9.65 2.84
N CYS A 116 -1.46 8.92 3.93
CA CYS A 116 -2.55 8.35 4.71
C CYS A 116 -2.49 8.92 6.13
N GLY A 117 -3.51 9.67 6.53
CA GLY A 117 -3.60 10.28 7.85
C GLY A 117 -3.79 9.23 8.94
N ILE A 118 -2.95 9.28 9.98
CA ILE A 118 -3.08 8.45 11.18
C ILE A 118 -3.81 9.27 12.25
N ASN A 119 -4.93 8.77 12.75
CA ASN A 119 -5.64 9.37 13.90
C ASN A 119 -5.01 8.98 15.24
#